data_AF-A0A521S408-F1
#
_entry.id   AF-A0A521S408-F1
#
_cell.length_a   1.000
_cell.length_b   1.000
_cell.length_c   1.000
_cell.angle_alpha   90.00
_cell.angle_beta   90.00
_cell.angle_gamma   90.00
#
_symmetry.space_group_name_H-M   'P 1'
#
loop_
_entity.id
_entity.type
_entity.pdbx_description
1 polymer ?
#
loop_
_entity_poly.entity_id
_entity_poly.type
_entity_poly.pdbx_seq_one_letter_code
_entity_poly.pdbx_strand_id
1 'polypeptide(L)'
;MRAWLYLLAAAIAGAVITTPAVLVYAFAGGTVDDALFAALATLMLVSGLAVVTMRDIIRCGLAMIVCFLALAGIYVVAGAPLVAAAQVIVYIGAISVLILFAIMLTQSK
;
A
#
# COMPACT_ATOMS: atom_id res chain seq x y z
N MET A 1 -26.96 5.83 -1.17
CA MET A 1 -26.90 6.00 0.31
C MET A 1 -25.60 5.55 0.98
N ARG A 2 -24.58 5.00 0.28
CA ARG A 2 -23.31 4.56 0.93
C ARG A 2 -22.16 5.59 0.86
N ALA A 3 -22.39 6.77 0.28
CA ALA A 3 -21.36 7.81 0.06
C ALA A 3 -20.69 8.27 1.37
N TRP A 4 -21.44 8.33 2.46
CA TRP A 4 -20.94 8.66 3.80
C TRP A 4 -19.92 7.65 4.36
N LEU A 5 -20.05 6.36 4.02
CA LEU A 5 -19.09 5.33 4.42
C LEU A 5 -17.76 5.48 3.66
N TYR A 6 -17.79 5.96 2.42
CA TYR A 6 -16.57 6.24 1.65
C TYR A 6 -15.83 7.48 2.18
N LEU A 7 -16.55 8.49 2.66
CA LEU A 7 -15.96 9.67 3.29
C LEU A 7 -15.35 9.34 4.66
N LEU A 8 -15.98 8.48 5.46
CA LEU A 8 -15.40 7.97 6.70
C LEU A 8 -14.16 7.08 6.45
N ALA A 9 -14.18 6.19 5.46
CA ALA A 9 -13.02 5.39 5.10
C ALA A 9 -11.85 6.24 4.56
N ALA A 10 -12.13 7.26 3.75
CA ALA A 10 -11.13 8.21 3.26
C ALA A 10 -10.60 9.13 4.37
N ALA A 11 -11.44 9.51 5.34
CA ALA A 11 -11.04 10.29 6.51
C ALA A 11 -10.21 9.47 7.51
N ILE A 12 -10.55 8.19 7.73
CA ILE A 12 -9.75 7.25 8.53
C ILE A 12 -8.40 7.00 7.84
N ALA A 13 -8.38 6.85 6.52
CA ALA A 13 -7.13 6.81 5.76
C ALA A 13 -6.32 8.10 5.98
N GLY A 14 -6.92 9.28 5.75
CA GLY A 14 -6.29 10.59 5.94
C GLY A 14 -5.67 10.80 7.33
N ALA A 15 -6.39 10.42 8.39
CA ALA A 15 -5.96 10.60 9.78
C ALA A 15 -4.91 9.58 10.25
N VAL A 16 -4.74 8.45 9.56
CA VAL A 16 -3.71 7.44 9.87
C VAL A 16 -2.42 7.69 9.07
N ILE A 17 -2.46 8.50 8.01
CA ILE A 17 -1.34 8.71 7.07
C ILE A 17 -0.28 9.68 7.56
N THR A 18 -0.68 10.78 8.19
CA THR A 18 0.25 11.84 8.63
C THR A 18 0.72 11.64 10.07
N THR A 19 -0.08 10.98 10.89
CA THR A 19 0.09 10.94 12.35
C THR A 19 1.23 10.02 12.83
N PRO A 20 1.55 8.84 12.23
CA PRO A 20 2.61 7.96 12.71
C PRO A 20 4.02 8.50 12.42
N ALA A 21 4.26 8.98 11.18
CA ALA A 21 5.56 9.52 10.79
C ALA A 21 5.88 10.81 11.57
N VAL A 22 4.89 11.69 11.76
CA VAL A 22 5.05 12.91 12.57
C VAL A 22 5.19 12.55 14.06
N LEU A 23 4.50 11.53 14.60
CA LEU A 23 4.67 11.10 15.99
C LEU A 23 6.07 10.54 16.25
N VAL A 24 6.60 9.70 15.36
CA VAL A 24 7.95 9.11 15.49
C VAL A 24 9.03 10.18 15.36
N TYR A 25 8.91 11.08 14.37
CA TYR A 25 9.89 12.15 14.14
C TYR A 25 9.85 13.25 15.20
N ALA A 26 8.65 13.64 15.67
CA ALA A 26 8.49 14.77 16.59
C ALA A 26 8.62 14.41 18.07
N PHE A 27 8.41 13.15 18.47
CA PHE A 27 8.40 12.75 19.88
C PHE A 27 9.43 11.68 20.27
N ALA A 28 10.01 10.92 19.33
CA ALA A 28 10.87 9.78 19.67
C ALA A 28 12.38 9.95 19.40
N GLY A 29 12.82 11.02 18.72
CA GLY A 29 14.23 11.17 18.32
C GLY A 29 14.68 10.15 17.27
N GLY A 30 13.76 9.70 16.41
CA GLY A 30 13.95 8.60 15.46
C GLY A 30 14.99 8.87 14.37
N THR A 31 15.66 7.79 13.94
CA THR A 31 16.61 7.82 12.82
C THR A 31 15.91 7.96 11.47
N VAL A 32 16.66 8.22 10.40
CA VAL A 32 16.11 8.32 9.04
C VAL A 32 15.38 7.03 8.62
N ASP A 33 15.86 5.88 9.11
CA ASP A 33 15.26 4.57 8.82
C ASP A 33 13.88 4.41 9.46
N ASP A 34 13.70 4.90 10.69
CA ASP A 34 12.39 4.87 11.39
C ASP A 34 11.34 5.70 10.66
N ALA A 35 11.76 6.87 10.16
CA ALA A 35 10.91 7.76 9.39
C ALA A 35 10.51 7.16 8.04
N LEU A 36 11.48 6.53 7.35
CA LEU A 36 11.25 5.87 6.08
C LEU A 36 10.33 4.64 6.25
N PHE A 37 10.55 3.84 7.30
CA PHE A 37 9.66 2.75 7.66
C PHE A 37 8.23 3.24 7.92
N ALA A 38 8.05 4.29 8.74
CA ALA A 38 6.74 4.84 9.04
C ALA A 38 6.03 5.35 7.78
N ALA A 39 6.74 6.03 6.87
CA ALA A 39 6.19 6.52 5.61
C ALA A 39 5.78 5.39 4.65
N LEU A 40 6.59 4.32 4.56
CA LEU A 40 6.28 3.16 3.73
C LEU A 40 5.13 2.33 4.32
N ALA A 41 5.09 2.18 5.65
CA ALA A 41 4.00 1.49 6.34
C ALA A 41 2.66 2.22 6.16
N THR A 42 2.62 3.55 6.28
CA THR A 42 1.40 4.31 5.99
C THR A 42 0.99 4.18 4.53
N LEU A 43 1.93 4.29 3.58
CA LEU A 43 1.65 4.08 2.16
C LEU A 43 1.07 2.69 1.88
N MET A 44 1.61 1.64 2.50
CA MET A 44 1.12 0.26 2.38
C MET A 44 -0.33 0.13 2.89
N LEU A 45 -0.65 0.71 4.05
CA LEU A 45 -2.00 0.67 4.61
C LEU A 45 -3.02 1.40 3.73
N VAL A 46 -2.67 2.59 3.23
CA VAL A 46 -3.55 3.39 2.36
C VAL A 46 -3.82 2.70 1.06
N SER A 47 -2.77 2.21 0.41
CA SER A 47 -2.89 1.51 -0.86
C SER A 47 -3.67 0.21 -0.67
N GLY A 48 -3.44 -0.55 0.41
CA GLY A 48 -4.27 -1.70 0.77
C GLY A 48 -5.75 -1.37 0.98
N LEU A 49 -6.05 -0.25 1.64
CA LEU A 49 -7.42 0.23 1.79
C LEU A 49 -8.03 0.66 0.44
N ALA A 50 -7.24 1.32 -0.41
CA ALA A 50 -7.66 1.71 -1.76
C ALA A 50 -8.02 0.48 -2.61
N VAL A 51 -7.27 -0.63 -2.50
CA VAL A 51 -7.57 -1.89 -3.20
C VAL A 51 -8.99 -2.39 -2.90
N VAL A 52 -9.43 -2.35 -1.65
CA VAL A 52 -10.74 -2.89 -1.23
C VAL A 52 -11.89 -1.88 -1.33
N THR A 53 -11.59 -0.58 -1.40
CA THR A 53 -12.60 0.49 -1.42
C THR A 53 -12.92 0.99 -2.82
N MET A 54 -12.00 0.89 -3.77
CA MET A 54 -12.21 1.31 -5.15
C MET A 54 -13.21 0.40 -5.87
N ARG A 55 -14.03 0.99 -6.74
CA ARG A 55 -15.03 0.28 -7.55
C ARG A 55 -14.54 -0.14 -8.91
N ASP A 56 -13.52 0.56 -9.40
CA ASP A 56 -12.89 0.28 -10.68
C ASP A 56 -11.77 -0.73 -10.44
N ILE A 57 -11.90 -1.90 -11.05
CA ILE A 57 -11.02 -3.03 -10.71
C ILE A 57 -9.60 -2.84 -11.27
N ILE A 58 -9.44 -2.07 -12.35
CA ILE A 58 -8.12 -1.71 -12.87
C ILE A 58 -7.42 -0.81 -11.84
N ARG A 59 -8.14 0.17 -11.27
CA ARG A 59 -7.60 1.01 -10.19
C ARG A 59 -7.28 0.21 -8.94
N CYS A 60 -8.10 -0.77 -8.56
CA CYS A 60 -7.79 -1.69 -7.46
C CYS A 60 -6.47 -2.43 -7.71
N GLY A 61 -6.27 -2.98 -8.90
CA GLY A 61 -5.04 -3.72 -9.22
C GLY A 61 -3.80 -2.82 -9.29
N LEU A 62 -3.93 -1.58 -9.79
CA LEU A 62 -2.84 -0.59 -9.72
C LEU A 62 -2.51 -0.19 -8.27
N ALA A 63 -3.51 0.02 -7.42
CA ALA A 63 -3.31 0.29 -5.99
C ALA A 63 -2.64 -0.89 -5.28
N MET A 64 -2.92 -2.12 -5.70
CA MET A 64 -2.30 -3.33 -5.17
C MET A 64 -0.79 -3.38 -5.48
N ILE A 65 -0.39 -3.00 -6.70
CA ILE A 65 1.03 -2.89 -7.07
C ILE A 65 1.74 -1.89 -6.15
N VAL A 66 1.13 -0.73 -5.89
CA VAL A 66 1.69 0.28 -4.98
C VAL A 66 1.84 -0.28 -3.56
N CYS A 67 0.86 -1.05 -3.09
CA CYS A 67 0.92 -1.72 -1.78
C CYS A 67 2.10 -2.70 -1.68
N PHE A 68 2.30 -3.55 -2.70
CA PHE A 68 3.44 -4.47 -2.73
C PHE A 68 4.77 -3.77 -2.89
N LEU A 69 4.82 -2.62 -3.57
CA LEU A 69 6.03 -1.82 -3.69
C LEU A 69 6.41 -1.16 -2.37
N ALA A 70 5.43 -0.66 -1.61
CA ALA A 70 5.64 -0.17 -0.25
C ALA A 70 6.18 -1.28 0.67
N LEU A 71 5.64 -2.49 0.58
CA LEU A 71 6.13 -3.66 1.32
C LEU A 71 7.57 -4.04 0.93
N ALA A 72 7.92 -3.99 -0.36
CA ALA A 72 9.28 -4.21 -0.81
C ALA A 72 10.26 -3.18 -0.21
N GLY A 73 9.85 -1.90 -0.16
CA GLY A 73 10.61 -0.85 0.52
C GLY A 73 10.82 -1.14 2.01
N ILE A 74 9.78 -1.63 2.71
CA ILE A 74 9.89 -2.02 4.12
C ILE A 74 10.93 -3.13 4.30
N TYR A 75 10.98 -4.13 3.41
CA TYR A 75 12.00 -5.18 3.47
C TYR A 75 13.42 -4.65 3.26
N VAL A 76 13.61 -3.62 2.42
CA VAL A 76 14.92 -2.97 2.26
C VAL A 76 15.33 -2.28 3.56
N VAL A 77 14.42 -1.50 4.17
CA VAL A 77 14.69 -0.80 5.44
C VAL A 77 14.94 -1.79 6.58
N ALA A 78 14.26 -2.94 6.58
CA ALA A 78 14.47 -4.01 7.55
C ALA A 78 15.78 -4.80 7.34
N GLY A 79 16.63 -4.43 6.37
CA GLY A 79 17.89 -5.13 6.10
C GLY A 79 17.73 -6.49 5.39
N ALA A 80 16.60 -6.72 4.71
CA ALA A 80 16.27 -7.97 4.02
C ALA A 80 16.19 -7.80 2.49
N PRO A 81 17.29 -7.47 1.80
CA PRO A 81 17.27 -7.14 0.37
C PRO A 81 16.91 -8.32 -0.54
N LEU A 82 17.26 -9.55 -0.16
CA LEU A 82 16.88 -10.75 -0.92
C LEU A 82 15.36 -10.96 -0.91
N VAL A 83 14.72 -10.73 0.25
CA VAL A 83 13.27 -10.82 0.40
C VAL A 83 12.59 -9.69 -0.37
N ALA A 84 13.16 -8.47 -0.33
CA ALA A 84 12.68 -7.34 -1.13
C ALA A 84 12.73 -7.64 -2.63
N ALA A 85 13.83 -8.21 -3.14
CA ALA A 85 13.96 -8.60 -4.54
C ALA A 85 12.94 -9.68 -4.92
N ALA A 86 12.77 -10.71 -4.09
CA ALA A 86 11.75 -11.74 -4.29
C ALA A 86 10.34 -11.15 -4.28
N GLN A 87 10.06 -10.16 -3.43
CA GLN A 87 8.76 -9.46 -3.37
C GLN A 87 8.45 -8.79 -4.71
N VAL A 88 9.42 -8.09 -5.30
CA VAL A 88 9.24 -7.43 -6.59
C VAL A 88 9.03 -8.45 -7.71
N ILE A 89 9.85 -9.50 -7.77
CA ILE A 89 9.76 -10.49 -8.86
C ILE A 89 8.45 -11.29 -8.77
N VAL A 90 8.12 -11.81 -7.58
CA VAL A 90 7.00 -12.73 -7.40
C VAL A 90 5.68 -11.99 -7.28
N TYR A 91 5.59 -10.98 -6.41
CA TYR A 91 4.31 -10.32 -6.13
C TYR A 91 3.98 -9.23 -7.13
N ILE A 92 4.94 -8.35 -7.47
CA ILE A 92 4.72 -7.27 -8.45
C ILE A 92 4.82 -7.78 -9.88
N GLY A 93 5.76 -8.69 -10.15
CA GLY A 93 5.99 -9.23 -11.49
C GLY A 93 4.98 -10.30 -11.91
N ALA A 94 4.80 -11.34 -11.09
CA ALA A 94 3.96 -12.48 -11.46
C ALA A 94 2.52 -12.35 -10.94
N ILE A 95 2.33 -12.28 -9.62
CA ILE A 95 1.00 -12.39 -8.99
C ILE A 95 0.10 -11.21 -9.37
N SER A 96 0.56 -9.96 -9.25
CA SER A 96 -0.29 -8.82 -9.57
C SER A 96 -0.66 -8.73 -11.04
N VAL A 97 0.25 -9.10 -11.94
CA VAL A 97 -0.03 -9.15 -13.38
C VAL A 97 -1.04 -10.26 -13.68
N LEU A 98 -0.89 -11.45 -13.09
CA LEU A 98 -1.86 -12.54 -13.22
C LEU A 98 -3.25 -12.13 -12.73
N ILE A 99 -3.34 -11.46 -11.58
CA ILE A 99 -4.60 -10.95 -11.03
C ILE A 99 -5.22 -9.92 -11.98
N LEU A 100 -4.42 -8.94 -12.45
CA LEU A 100 -4.89 -7.93 -13.39
C LEU A 100 -5.44 -8.55 -14.68
N PHE A 101 -4.70 -9.48 -15.29
CA PHE A 101 -5.17 -10.20 -16.46
C PHE A 101 -6.45 -11.01 -16.20
N ALA A 102 -6.49 -11.78 -15.12
CA ALA A 102 -7.65 -12.60 -14.77
C ALA A 102 -8.91 -11.75 -14.59
N ILE A 103 -8.78 -10.59 -13.94
CA ILE A 103 -9.87 -9.65 -13.76
C ILE A 103 -10.30 -9.05 -15.10
N MET A 104 -9.36 -8.57 -15.91
CA MET A 104 -9.67 -8.00 -17.23
C MET A 104 -10.44 -8.98 -18.12
N LEU A 105 -10.10 -10.27 -18.06
CA LEU A 105 -10.79 -11.33 -18.80
C LEU A 105 -12.19 -11.65 -18.23
N THR A 106 -12.43 -11.39 -16.95
CA THR A 106 -13.72 -11.65 -16.28
C THR A 106 -14.69 -10.46 -16.37
N GLN A 107 -14.18 -9.28 -16.74
CA GLN A 107 -14.98 -8.07 -16.94
C GLN A 107 -15.76 -8.14 -18.27
N SER A 108 -16.80 -8.98 -18.31
CA SER A 108 -17.82 -8.93 -19.36
C SER A 108 -19.01 -8.12 -18.82
N LYS A 109 -18.93 -6.80 -19.05
CA LYS A 109 -19.93 -5.74 -18.86
C LYS A 109 -20.93 -5.89 -17.69
#